data_AF-A0A934WNX6-F1
#
_entry.id   AF-A0A934WNX6-F1
#
_cell.length_a   1.000
_cell.length_b   1.000
_cell.length_c   1.000
_cell.angle_alpha   90.00
_cell.angle_beta   90.00
_cell.angle_gamma   90.00
#
_symmetry.space_group_name_H-M   'P 1'
#
loop_
_entity.id
_entity.type
_entity.pdbx_description
1 polymer ?
#
loop_
_entity_poly.entity_id
_entity_poly.type
_entity_poly.pdbx_seq_one_letter_code
_entity_poly.pdbx_strand_id
1 'polypeptide(L)'
;MNQVPSHPALDEARSRTDQVQHDLEVASAELGLTHGALERELPPHVKKGDIAWAIQQNKVLERKVQEAAEELEEVTELLQQAQGGRS
;
A
#
# COMPACT_ATOMS: atom_id res chain seq x y z
N MET A 1 2.46 -34.08 18.53
CA MET A 1 2.63 -32.72 17.99
C MET A 1 2.65 -32.87 16.47
N ASN A 2 1.51 -32.64 15.80
CA ASN A 2 1.48 -32.68 14.33
C ASN A 2 2.06 -31.36 13.82
N GLN A 3 3.24 -31.43 13.22
CA GLN A 3 3.77 -30.31 12.46
C GLN A 3 2.96 -30.22 11.17
N VAL A 4 2.30 -29.08 10.96
CA VAL A 4 1.74 -28.70 9.66
C VAL A 4 2.93 -28.61 8.68
N PRO A 5 2.90 -29.30 7.53
CA PRO A 5 3.96 -29.15 6.55
C PRO A 5 3.99 -27.70 6.08
N SER A 6 5.07 -26.98 6.40
CA SER A 6 5.37 -25.69 5.83
C SER A 6 5.49 -25.85 4.32
N HIS A 7 4.73 -25.06 3.57
CA HIS A 7 4.82 -24.98 2.12
C HIS A 7 5.76 -23.81 1.81
N PRO A 8 7.05 -24.04 1.51
CA PRO A 8 8.04 -22.97 1.45
C PRO A 8 7.69 -21.87 0.44
N ALA A 9 6.97 -22.22 -0.63
CA ALA A 9 6.46 -21.28 -1.61
C ALA A 9 5.33 -20.38 -1.07
N LEU A 10 4.47 -20.89 -0.16
CA LEU A 10 3.44 -20.07 0.49
C LEU A 10 4.05 -19.17 1.56
N ASP A 11 5.05 -19.66 2.30
CA ASP A 11 5.79 -18.84 3.27
C ASP A 11 6.54 -17.70 2.58
N GLU A 12 7.19 -17.99 1.44
CA GLU A 12 7.84 -16.97 0.62
C GLU A 12 6.83 -15.99 0.01
N ALA A 13 5.71 -16.48 -0.53
CA ALA A 13 4.67 -15.63 -1.08
C ALA A 13 4.13 -14.66 -0.01
N ARG A 14 3.83 -15.16 1.19
CA ARG A 14 3.38 -14.33 2.30
C ARG A 14 4.42 -13.29 2.71
N SER A 15 5.67 -13.71 2.90
CA SER A 15 6.74 -12.77 3.26
C SER A 15 6.93 -11.66 2.22
N ARG A 16 6.76 -11.97 0.93
CA ARG A 16 6.80 -10.98 -0.15
C ARG A 16 5.59 -10.06 -0.12
N THR A 17 4.38 -10.60 0.09
CA THR A 17 3.15 -9.81 0.23
C THR A 17 3.27 -8.82 1.39
N ASP A 18 3.70 -9.28 2.57
CA ASP A 18 3.87 -8.45 3.76
C ASP A 18 4.88 -7.31 3.52
N GLN A 19 6.00 -7.60 2.82
CA GLN A 19 6.98 -6.57 2.47
C GLN A 19 6.41 -5.53 1.51
N VAL A 20 5.70 -5.95 0.45
CA VAL A 20 5.12 -5.02 -0.52
C VAL A 20 4.01 -4.20 0.11
N GLN A 21 3.18 -4.79 0.98
CA GLN A 21 2.17 -4.06 1.74
C GLN A 21 2.83 -2.95 2.56
N HIS A 22 3.89 -3.27 3.32
CA HIS A 22 4.62 -2.28 4.11
C HIS A 22 5.20 -1.15 3.25
N ASP A 23 5.81 -1.49 2.12
CA ASP A 23 6.39 -0.50 1.20
C ASP A 23 5.30 0.43 0.64
N LEU A 24 4.10 -0.09 0.35
CA LEU A 24 2.97 0.71 -0.11
C LEU A 24 2.42 1.62 1.00
N GLU A 25 2.30 1.14 2.24
CA GLU A 25 1.86 1.96 3.38
C GLU A 25 2.82 3.16 3.59
N VAL A 26 4.13 2.92 3.53
CA VAL A 26 5.14 3.97 3.62
C VAL A 26 5.01 4.95 2.46
N ALA A 27 4.89 4.46 1.23
CA ALA A 27 4.73 5.31 0.05
C ALA A 27 3.45 6.15 0.10
N SER A 28 2.34 5.59 0.59
CA SER A 28 1.06 6.29 0.82
C SER A 28 1.25 7.44 1.80
N ALA A 29 1.91 7.19 2.94
CA ALA A 29 2.20 8.22 3.94
C ALA A 29 3.09 9.34 3.39
N GLU A 30 4.14 9.02 2.63
CA GLU A 30 5.02 10.00 1.99
C GLU A 30 4.29 10.86 0.94
N LEU A 31 3.41 10.23 0.15
CA LEU A 31 2.55 10.94 -0.80
C LEU A 31 1.58 11.89 -0.10
N GLY A 32 0.97 11.47 1.02
CA GLY A 32 0.10 12.31 1.84
C GLY A 32 0.83 13.52 2.43
N LEU A 33 2.05 13.33 2.94
CA LEU A 33 2.90 14.43 3.42
C LEU A 33 3.23 15.41 2.30
N THR A 34 3.60 14.89 1.12
CA THR A 34 3.93 15.71 -0.05
C THR A 34 2.72 16.48 -0.56
N HIS A 35 1.56 15.82 -0.70
CA HIS A 35 0.31 16.46 -1.08
C HIS A 35 -0.09 17.55 -0.09
N GLY A 36 -0.03 17.26 1.21
CA GLY A 36 -0.32 18.22 2.28
C GLY A 36 0.61 19.44 2.27
N ALA A 37 1.91 19.23 2.03
CA ALA A 37 2.87 20.33 1.91
C ALA A 37 2.58 21.20 0.67
N LEU A 38 2.33 20.60 -0.49
CA LEU A 38 1.96 21.34 -1.70
C LEU A 38 0.65 22.12 -1.50
N GLU A 39 -0.31 21.56 -0.78
CA GLU A 39 -1.58 22.22 -0.45
C GLU A 39 -1.45 23.31 0.62
N ARG A 40 -0.42 23.32 1.45
CA ARG A 40 -0.29 24.33 2.51
C ARG A 40 0.67 25.44 2.15
N GLU A 41 1.78 25.08 1.51
CA GLU A 41 2.92 25.97 1.34
C GLU A 41 2.90 26.72 0.01
N LEU A 42 2.17 26.24 -1.00
CA LEU A 42 2.05 26.95 -2.28
C LEU A 42 1.01 28.07 -2.20
N PRO A 43 1.37 29.31 -2.61
CA PRO A 43 0.39 30.39 -2.70
C PRO A 43 -0.73 30.09 -3.71
N PRO A 44 -1.97 30.57 -3.50
CA PRO A 44 -3.11 30.29 -4.38
C PRO A 44 -2.93 30.69 -5.85
N HIS A 45 -2.11 31.71 -6.12
CA HIS A 45 -1.84 32.15 -7.50
C HIS A 45 -0.93 31.17 -8.27
N VAL A 46 -0.15 30.34 -7.56
CA VAL A 46 0.74 29.31 -8.11
C VAL A 46 -0.02 27.99 -8.32
N LYS A 47 -1.02 27.69 -7.49
CA LYS A 47 -1.85 26.47 -7.60
C LYS A 47 -2.89 26.55 -8.72
N LYS A 48 -2.43 26.69 -9.96
CA LYS A 48 -3.28 26.81 -11.15
C LYS A 48 -2.70 25.97 -12.29
N GLY A 49 -3.53 25.66 -13.29
CA GLY A 49 -3.14 24.88 -14.45
C GLY A 49 -2.52 23.55 -14.04
N ASP A 50 -1.34 23.26 -14.60
CA ASP A 50 -0.64 21.98 -14.41
C ASP A 50 -0.26 21.72 -12.94
N ILE A 51 0.00 22.76 -12.15
CA ILE A 51 0.33 22.60 -10.73
C ILE A 51 -0.90 22.13 -9.95
N ALA A 52 -2.07 22.71 -10.20
CA ALA A 52 -3.31 22.27 -9.56
C ALA A 52 -3.65 20.82 -9.97
N TRP A 53 -3.43 20.48 -11.24
CA TRP A 53 -3.62 19.12 -11.72
C TRP A 53 -2.65 18.14 -11.04
N ALA A 54 -1.37 18.46 -10.95
CA ALA A 54 -0.37 17.62 -10.28
C ALA A 54 -0.69 17.38 -8.79
N ILE A 55 -1.14 18.43 -8.07
CA ILE A 55 -1.57 18.31 -6.67
C ILE A 55 -2.74 17.32 -6.53
N GLN A 56 -3.74 17.43 -7.42
CA GLN A 56 -4.88 16.52 -7.43
C GLN A 56 -4.47 15.08 -7.81
N GLN A 57 -3.57 14.93 -8.77
CA GLN A 57 -3.05 13.62 -9.17
C GLN A 57 -2.27 12.94 -8.04
N ASN A 58 -1.48 13.69 -7.27
CA ASN A 58 -0.82 13.15 -6.07
C ASN A 58 -1.84 12.58 -5.08
N LYS A 59 -2.94 13.30 -4.83
CA LYS A 59 -4.02 12.82 -3.95
C LYS A 59 -4.69 11.54 -4.49
N VAL A 60 -4.83 11.42 -5.81
CA VAL A 60 -5.36 10.20 -6.44
C VAL A 60 -4.39 9.04 -6.29
N LEU A 61 -3.09 9.28 -6.48
CA LEU A 61 -2.05 8.27 -6.34
C LEU A 61 -1.94 7.78 -4.89
N GLU A 62 -1.97 8.69 -3.92
CA GLU A 62 -2.01 8.37 -2.49
C GLU A 62 -3.12 7.35 -2.19
N ARG A 63 -4.37 7.63 -2.63
CA ARG A 63 -5.49 6.71 -2.43
C ARG A 63 -5.26 5.35 -3.10
N LYS A 64 -4.77 5.32 -4.33
CA LYS A 64 -4.51 4.06 -5.04
C LYS A 64 -3.44 3.21 -4.37
N VAL A 65 -2.40 3.85 -3.83
CA VAL A 65 -1.35 3.16 -3.08
C VAL A 65 -1.90 2.60 -1.78
N GLN A 66 -2.73 3.38 -1.08
CA GLN A 66 -3.43 2.92 0.12
C GLN A 66 -4.37 1.73 -0.16
N GLU A 67 -5.22 1.83 -1.18
CA GLU A 67 -6.12 0.76 -1.63
C GLU A 67 -5.32 -0.51 -1.98
N ALA A 68 -4.18 -0.38 -2.66
CA ALA A 68 -3.33 -1.52 -2.98
C ALA A 68 -2.69 -2.16 -1.73
N ALA A 69 -2.35 -1.39 -0.69
CA ALA A 69 -1.88 -1.94 0.56
C ALA A 69 -2.97 -2.75 1.28
N GLU A 70 -4.21 -2.22 1.30
CA GLU A 70 -5.37 -2.90 1.87
C GLU A 70 -5.71 -4.20 1.11
N GLU A 71 -5.64 -4.20 -0.22
CA GLU A 71 -5.82 -5.42 -1.03
C GLU A 71 -4.74 -6.48 -0.72
N LEU A 72 -3.50 -6.07 -0.46
CA LEU A 72 -2.44 -7.01 -0.07
C LEU A 72 -2.63 -7.57 1.33
N GLU A 73 -3.23 -6.82 2.25
CA GLU A 73 -3.64 -7.33 3.57
C GLU A 73 -4.61 -8.51 3.42
N GLU A 74 -5.64 -8.36 2.58
CA GLU A 74 -6.59 -9.43 2.25
C GLU A 74 -5.89 -10.65 1.63
N VAL A 75 -4.92 -10.42 0.73
CA VAL A 75 -4.12 -11.51 0.13
C VAL A 75 -3.28 -12.23 1.19
N THR A 76 -2.66 -11.51 2.13
CA THR A 76 -1.90 -12.12 3.24
C THR A 76 -2.82 -12.98 4.11
N GLU A 77 -4.04 -12.53 4.41
CA GLU A 77 -5.03 -13.32 5.15
C GLU A 77 -5.41 -14.61 4.39
N LEU A 78 -5.67 -14.51 3.09
CA LEU A 78 -5.96 -15.67 2.24
C LEU A 78 -4.80 -16.66 2.18
N LEU A 79 -3.56 -16.18 2.13
CA LEU A 79 -2.37 -17.04 2.20
C LEU A 79 -2.27 -17.77 3.54
N GLN A 80 -2.56 -17.07 4.65
CA GLN A 80 -2.58 -17.68 5.98
C GLN A 80 -3.69 -18.75 6.11
N GLN A 81 -4.88 -18.48 5.57
CA GLN A 81 -5.97 -19.46 5.50
C GLN A 81 -5.58 -20.68 4.65
N ALA A 82 -4.93 -20.48 3.51
CA ALA A 82 -4.47 -21.57 2.64
C ALA A 82 -3.42 -22.46 3.32
N GLN A 83 -2.57 -21.89 4.19
CA GLN A 83 -1.60 -22.62 5.01
C GLN A 83 -2.29 -23.44 6.13
N GLY A 84 -3.34 -22.90 6.77
CA GLY A 84 -4.05 -23.56 7.86
C GLY A 84 -5.19 -24.51 7.45
N GLY A 85 -5.78 -24.31 6.26
CA GLY A 85 -7.01 -24.96 5.79
C GLY A 85 -6.83 -26.32 5.10
N ARG A 86 -5.59 -26.83 4.98
CA ARG A 86 -5.32 -28.21 4.54
C ARG A 86 -4.95 -29.07 5.74
N SER A 87 -5.91 -29.32 6.63
CA SER A 87 -5.83 -30.36 7.67
C SER A 87 -6.80 -31.48 7.36
#